data_AF-A0A4S3MCJ3-F1
#
_entry.id   AF-A0A4S3MCJ3-F1
#
_cell.length_a   1.000
_cell.length_b   1.000
_cell.length_c   1.000
_cell.angle_alpha   90.00
_cell.angle_beta   90.00
_cell.angle_gamma   90.00
#
_symmetry.space_group_name_H-M   'P 1'
#
loop_
_entity.id
_entity.type
_entity.pdbx_description
1 polymer ?
#
loop_
_entity_poly.entity_id
_entity_poly.type
_entity_poly.pdbx_seq_one_letter_code
_entity_poly.pdbx_strand_id
1 'polypeptide(L)'
;MNKRPYKYKKKGTGRHVQLSEWLQASEAWATLAPGPRALYIELKRRYNGSNNGEIILSHRDAATAINVHRNSVGGYFRELERRGLIHLTQAPYLGPSGIGKASVWALDELPTADKCPARKGFISWREKKSPAQPWCRGGTAIVPVDAETNE
;
A
#
# COMPACT_ATOMS: atom_id res chain seq x y z
N MET A 1 37.66 -26.80 34.00
CA MET A 1 36.71 -25.88 33.33
C MET A 1 36.32 -26.44 31.95
N ASN A 2 35.11 -26.98 31.79
CA ASN A 2 34.67 -27.50 30.48
C ASN A 2 34.05 -26.35 29.66
N LYS A 3 34.80 -25.77 28.72
CA LYS A 3 34.27 -24.72 27.81
C LYS A 3 33.41 -25.40 26.75
N ARG A 4 32.09 -25.16 26.78
CA ARG A 4 31.19 -25.60 25.71
C ARG A 4 31.66 -24.95 24.38
N PRO A 5 31.96 -25.72 23.33
CA PRO A 5 32.31 -25.13 22.04
C PRO A 5 31.12 -24.30 21.54
N TYR A 6 31.40 -23.11 21.02
CA TYR A 6 30.39 -22.20 20.48
C TYR A 6 29.61 -22.94 19.38
N LYS A 7 28.31 -23.18 19.60
CA LYS A 7 27.45 -23.84 18.61
C LYS A 7 27.47 -23.01 17.33
N TYR A 8 28.01 -23.58 16.26
CA TYR A 8 27.84 -23.08 14.90
C TYR A 8 26.37 -22.71 14.71
N LYS A 9 26.11 -21.43 14.39
CA LYS A 9 24.75 -20.84 14.39
C LYS A 9 23.79 -21.80 13.71
N LYS A 10 22.78 -22.29 14.44
CA LYS A 10 21.62 -22.93 13.81
C LYS A 10 21.11 -21.95 12.77
N LYS A 11 21.13 -22.32 11.48
CA LYS A 11 20.49 -21.53 10.42
C LYS A 11 19.06 -21.30 10.90
N GLY A 12 18.70 -20.03 11.16
CA GLY A 12 17.36 -19.67 11.62
C GLY A 12 16.30 -20.14 10.64
N THR A 13 15.03 -20.06 11.04
CA THR A 13 13.81 -20.50 10.34
C THR A 13 13.52 -19.81 8.99
N GLY A 14 14.53 -19.28 8.30
CA GLY A 14 14.40 -18.54 7.04
C GLY A 14 14.10 -17.05 7.26
N ARG A 15 13.84 -16.33 6.16
CA ARG A 15 13.39 -14.93 6.19
C ARG A 15 11.86 -14.90 6.24
N HIS A 16 11.30 -14.14 7.16
CA HIS A 16 9.88 -13.87 7.27
C HIS A 16 9.59 -12.37 7.23
N VAL A 17 8.36 -12.01 6.84
CA VAL A 17 7.89 -10.63 6.91
C VAL A 17 7.13 -10.45 8.21
N GLN A 18 7.57 -9.51 9.04
CA GLN A 18 6.87 -9.17 10.29
C GLN A 18 5.98 -7.96 10.06
N LEU A 19 4.69 -8.06 10.40
CA LEU A 19 3.80 -6.92 10.47
C LEU A 19 3.57 -6.59 11.93
N SER A 20 3.82 -5.33 12.31
CA SER A 20 3.60 -4.88 13.68
C SER A 20 2.09 -4.72 13.93
N GLU A 21 1.63 -5.07 15.13
CA GLU A 21 0.22 -4.87 15.51
C GLU A 21 -0.17 -3.40 15.41
N TRP A 22 0.74 -2.51 15.80
CA TRP A 22 0.53 -1.07 15.73
C TRP A 22 0.30 -0.55 14.30
N LEU A 23 0.99 -1.10 13.29
CA LEU A 23 0.70 -0.81 11.89
C LEU A 23 -0.68 -1.34 11.49
N GLN A 24 -0.99 -2.58 11.85
CA GLN A 24 -2.22 -3.25 11.45
C GLN A 24 -3.48 -2.64 12.08
N ALA A 25 -3.37 -2.20 13.33
CA ALA A 25 -4.43 -1.51 14.07
C ALA A 25 -4.68 -0.07 13.57
N SER A 26 -3.78 0.48 12.73
CA SER A 26 -4.00 1.81 12.17
C SER A 26 -5.19 1.83 11.21
N GLU A 27 -5.94 2.93 11.21
CA GLU A 27 -7.09 3.10 10.30
C GLU A 27 -6.67 3.02 8.83
N ALA A 28 -5.47 3.53 8.53
CA ALA A 28 -4.83 3.45 7.21
C ALA A 28 -4.70 2.01 6.72
N TRP A 29 -4.34 1.07 7.59
CA TRP A 29 -4.24 -0.35 7.25
C TRP A 29 -5.59 -1.05 7.28
N ALA A 30 -6.40 -0.80 8.31
CA ALA A 30 -7.68 -1.47 8.56
C ALA A 30 -8.69 -1.27 7.41
N THR A 31 -8.69 -0.11 6.77
CA THR A 31 -9.60 0.24 5.65
C THR A 31 -9.00 -0.05 4.26
N LEU A 32 -7.81 -0.66 4.19
CA LEU A 32 -7.11 -0.92 2.93
C LEU A 32 -7.73 -2.11 2.18
N ALA A 33 -7.85 -2.00 0.86
CA ALA A 33 -8.23 -3.12 0.01
C ALA A 33 -7.17 -4.25 0.04
N PRO A 34 -7.53 -5.52 -0.24
CA PRO A 34 -6.59 -6.64 -0.17
C PRO A 34 -5.42 -6.53 -1.17
N GLY A 35 -5.64 -5.93 -2.35
CA GLY A 35 -4.61 -5.74 -3.36
C GLY A 35 -3.42 -4.90 -2.88
N PRO A 36 -3.63 -3.64 -2.43
CA PRO A 36 -2.54 -2.83 -1.89
C PRO A 36 -1.94 -3.41 -0.59
N ARG A 37 -2.67 -4.23 0.19
CA ARG A 37 -2.10 -4.95 1.36
C ARG A 37 -1.04 -5.95 0.90
N ALA A 38 -1.36 -6.76 -0.12
CA ALA A 38 -0.40 -7.70 -0.71
C ALA A 38 0.84 -6.97 -1.26
N LEU A 39 0.64 -5.81 -1.89
CA LEU A 39 1.74 -4.98 -2.41
C LEU A 39 2.65 -4.46 -1.29
N TYR A 40 2.09 -4.01 -0.16
CA TYR A 40 2.90 -3.58 0.99
C TYR A 40 3.76 -4.73 1.54
N ILE A 41 3.17 -5.92 1.66
CA ILE A 41 3.89 -7.12 2.12
C ILE A 41 5.06 -7.45 1.18
N GLU A 42 4.86 -7.33 -0.15
CA GLU A 42 5.93 -7.52 -1.13
C GLU A 42 7.07 -6.52 -0.96
N LEU A 43 6.76 -5.24 -0.76
CA LEU A 43 7.77 -4.22 -0.44
C LEU A 43 8.54 -4.57 0.83
N LYS A 44 7.83 -4.98 1.89
CA LYS A 44 8.45 -5.37 3.16
C LYS A 44 9.28 -6.65 3.05
N ARG A 45 8.95 -7.55 2.13
CA ARG A 45 9.77 -8.74 1.80
C ARG A 45 11.11 -8.36 1.14
N ARG A 46 11.12 -7.31 0.31
CA ARG A 46 12.31 -6.81 -0.38
C ARG A 46 13.22 -6.00 0.53
N TYR A 47 12.69 -5.49 1.63
CA TYR A 47 13.49 -4.86 2.68
C TYR A 47 14.42 -5.88 3.36
N ASN A 48 15.69 -5.51 3.51
CA ASN A 48 16.74 -6.37 4.07
C ASN A 48 17.26 -5.91 5.44
N GLY A 49 16.70 -4.83 6.01
CA GLY A 49 17.14 -4.25 7.28
C GLY A 49 17.95 -2.96 7.15
N SER A 50 18.47 -2.65 5.96
CA SER A 50 19.28 -1.43 5.73
C SER A 50 18.93 -0.68 4.45
N ASN A 51 18.26 -1.30 3.48
CA ASN A 51 17.92 -0.70 2.18
C ASN A 51 16.61 0.10 2.17
N ASN A 52 16.19 0.68 3.30
CA ASN A 52 14.96 1.48 3.31
C ASN A 52 15.23 2.80 2.56
N GLY A 53 14.43 3.10 1.52
CA GLY A 53 14.71 4.17 0.56
C GLY A 53 15.45 3.72 -0.70
N GLU A 54 15.87 2.46 -0.76
CA GLU A 54 16.52 1.85 -1.93
C GLU A 54 15.74 0.62 -2.42
N ILE A 55 14.47 0.49 -2.04
CA ILE A 55 13.65 -0.66 -2.42
C ILE A 55 13.19 -0.48 -3.86
N ILE A 56 13.85 -1.18 -4.78
CA ILE A 56 13.52 -1.13 -6.21
C ILE A 56 12.32 -2.06 -6.48
N LEU A 57 11.23 -1.47 -6.97
CA LEU A 57 10.06 -2.22 -7.41
C LEU A 57 9.33 -1.49 -8.54
N SER A 58 9.38 -2.08 -9.74
CA SER A 58 8.62 -1.58 -10.89
C SER A 58 7.15 -2.03 -10.82
N HIS A 59 6.26 -1.32 -11.53
CA HIS A 59 4.86 -1.71 -11.65
C HIS A 59 4.68 -3.10 -12.28
N ARG A 60 5.53 -3.46 -13.24
CA ARG A 60 5.48 -4.76 -13.91
C ARG A 60 5.94 -5.88 -12.97
N ASP A 61 7.04 -5.69 -12.26
CA ASP A 61 7.55 -6.69 -11.33
C ASP A 61 6.60 -6.86 -10.14
N ALA A 62 5.99 -5.77 -9.67
CA ALA A 62 4.94 -5.82 -8.66
C ALA A 62 3.75 -6.64 -9.15
N ALA A 63 3.26 -6.40 -10.37
CA ALA A 63 2.15 -7.15 -10.96
C ALA A 63 2.41 -8.66 -10.94
N THR A 64 3.61 -9.07 -11.36
CA THR A 64 4.03 -10.48 -11.32
C THR A 64 4.15 -11.00 -9.88
N ALA A 65 4.73 -10.21 -8.96
CA ALA A 65 4.98 -10.63 -7.59
C ALA A 65 3.71 -10.87 -6.77
N ILE A 66 2.67 -10.05 -6.97
CA ILE A 66 1.38 -10.21 -6.28
C ILE A 66 0.31 -10.87 -7.15
N ASN A 67 0.69 -11.36 -8.35
CA ASN A 67 -0.19 -12.03 -9.31
C ASN A 67 -1.46 -11.24 -9.66
N VAL A 68 -1.30 -9.98 -10.08
CA VAL A 68 -2.41 -9.13 -10.53
C VAL A 68 -2.13 -8.53 -11.90
N HIS A 69 -3.18 -8.03 -12.56
CA HIS A 69 -3.01 -7.33 -13.83
C HIS A 69 -2.28 -5.99 -13.63
N ARG A 70 -1.36 -5.67 -14.56
CA ARG A 70 -0.48 -4.48 -14.51
C ARG A 70 -1.23 -3.15 -14.34
N ASN A 71 -2.45 -3.04 -14.87
CA ASN A 71 -3.24 -1.81 -14.82
C ASN A 71 -3.75 -1.49 -13.39
N SER A 72 -3.88 -2.50 -12.53
CA SER A 72 -4.37 -2.32 -11.16
C SER A 72 -3.28 -1.82 -10.22
N VAL A 73 -2.03 -2.20 -10.48
CA VAL A 73 -0.88 -1.95 -9.60
C VAL A 73 -0.62 -0.47 -9.39
N GLY A 74 -0.80 0.36 -10.42
CA GLY A 74 -0.62 1.81 -10.31
C GLY A 74 -1.57 2.44 -9.30
N GLY A 75 -2.83 1.97 -9.25
CA GLY A 75 -3.79 2.38 -8.24
C GLY A 75 -3.36 1.98 -6.83
N TYR A 76 -2.78 0.79 -6.68
CA TYR A 76 -2.33 0.28 -5.38
C TYR A 76 -1.15 1.08 -4.82
N PHE A 77 -0.14 1.42 -5.63
CA PHE A 77 0.96 2.29 -5.20
C PHE A 77 0.45 3.65 -4.74
N ARG A 78 -0.42 4.27 -5.55
CA ARG A 78 -1.02 5.57 -5.21
C ARG A 78 -1.82 5.52 -3.91
N GLU A 79 -2.54 4.43 -3.67
CA GLU A 79 -3.29 4.25 -2.44
C GLU A 79 -2.40 4.10 -1.20
N LEU A 80 -1.33 3.31 -1.29
CA LEU A 80 -0.35 3.16 -0.21
C LEU A 80 0.35 4.48 0.11
N GLU A 81 0.73 5.24 -0.93
CA GLU A 81 1.37 6.55 -0.78
C GLU A 81 0.41 7.57 -0.18
N ARG A 82 -0.83 7.66 -0.68
CA ARG A 82 -1.88 8.54 -0.13
C ARG A 82 -2.14 8.29 1.35
N ARG A 83 -2.03 7.04 1.78
CA ARG A 83 -2.24 6.62 3.17
C ARG A 83 -0.98 6.76 4.04
N GLY A 84 0.15 7.19 3.48
CA GLY A 84 1.39 7.40 4.21
C GLY A 84 2.02 6.12 4.74
N LEU A 85 1.81 4.99 4.05
CA LEU A 85 2.45 3.71 4.37
C LEU A 85 3.81 3.57 3.65
N ILE A 86 3.92 4.17 2.47
CA ILE A 86 5.12 4.19 1.64
C ILE A 86 5.30 5.60 1.06
N HIS A 87 6.52 5.92 0.62
CA HIS A 87 6.77 7.07 -0.24
C HIS A 87 7.76 6.74 -1.35
N LEU A 88 7.62 7.44 -2.47
CA LEU A 88 8.54 7.36 -3.59
C LEU A 88 9.81 8.15 -3.26
N THR A 89 10.95 7.46 -3.22
CA THR A 89 12.27 8.09 -3.02
C THR A 89 12.85 8.56 -4.35
N GLN A 90 12.71 7.75 -5.40
CA GLN A 90 13.16 8.08 -6.74
C GLN A 90 12.13 7.66 -7.78
N ALA A 91 11.69 8.63 -8.57
CA ALA A 91 10.78 8.40 -9.69
C ALA A 91 11.45 7.55 -10.78
N PRO A 92 10.68 6.72 -11.51
CA PRO A 92 11.22 5.98 -12.64
C PRO A 92 11.62 6.96 -13.73
N TYR A 93 12.79 6.76 -14.33
CA TYR A 93 13.32 7.61 -15.40
C TYR A 93 14.10 6.77 -16.42
N LEU A 94 14.22 7.29 -17.64
CA LEU A 94 15.04 6.67 -18.66
C LEU A 94 16.48 7.15 -18.52
N GLY A 95 17.41 6.22 -18.30
CA GLY A 95 18.83 6.56 -18.19
C GLY A 95 19.46 6.94 -19.54
N PRO A 96 20.63 7.62 -19.53
CA PRO A 96 21.34 8.01 -20.76
C PRO A 96 21.72 6.83 -21.66
N SER A 97 21.87 5.64 -21.09
CA SER A 97 22.15 4.39 -21.81
C SER A 97 20.90 3.73 -22.43
N GLY A 98 19.73 4.37 -22.38
CA GLY A 98 18.46 3.80 -22.84
C GLY A 98 17.87 2.74 -21.92
N ILE A 99 18.48 2.48 -20.76
CA ILE A 99 17.98 1.53 -19.77
C ILE A 99 17.00 2.26 -18.84
N GLY A 100 15.74 1.81 -18.83
CA GLY A 100 14.74 2.31 -17.90
C GLY A 100 15.07 1.94 -16.46
N LYS A 101 15.11 2.94 -15.57
CA LYS A 101 15.25 2.75 -14.13
C LYS A 101 13.87 2.65 -13.49
N ALA A 102 13.69 1.62 -12.66
CA ALA A 102 12.46 1.40 -11.92
C ALA A 102 12.32 2.37 -10.74
N SER A 103 11.09 2.52 -10.26
CA SER A 103 10.77 3.29 -9.06
C SER A 103 11.48 2.73 -7.84
N VAL A 104 11.98 3.64 -6.99
CA VAL A 104 12.60 3.33 -5.71
C VAL A 104 11.71 3.82 -4.59
N TRP A 105 11.46 2.94 -3.62
CA TRP A 105 10.49 3.14 -2.56
C TRP A 105 11.12 3.06 -1.17
N ALA A 106 10.45 3.71 -0.22
CA ALA A 106 10.71 3.61 1.21
C ALA A 106 9.43 3.23 1.96
N LEU A 107 9.60 2.53 3.07
CA LEU A 107 8.53 2.20 4.02
C LEU A 107 8.49 3.28 5.13
N ASP A 108 7.32 3.89 5.33
CA ASP A 108 7.15 4.97 6.31
C ASP A 108 7.14 4.48 7.76
N GLU A 109 6.97 3.16 7.97
CA GLU A 109 7.07 2.49 9.28
C GLU A 109 8.51 2.47 9.81
N LEU A 110 9.50 2.49 8.91
CA LEU A 110 10.90 2.24 9.24
C LEU A 110 11.76 3.50 9.03
N PRO A 111 12.84 3.68 9.80
CA PRO A 111 13.80 4.76 9.55
C PRO A 111 14.53 4.53 8.22
N THR A 112 14.93 5.62 7.57
CA THR A 112 15.78 5.57 6.37
C THR A 112 17.23 5.28 6.76
N ALA A 113 18.03 4.76 5.83
CA ALA A 113 19.46 4.48 6.04
C ALA A 113 20.24 5.70 6.58
N ASP A 114 19.81 6.91 6.23
CA ASP A 114 20.42 8.19 6.65
C ASP A 114 20.13 8.58 8.11
N LYS A 115 19.66 7.63 8.94
CA LYS A 115 19.28 7.82 10.36
C LYS A 115 18.16 8.85 10.57
N CYS A 116 17.48 9.26 9.51
CA CYS A 116 16.27 10.06 9.64
C CYS A 116 15.17 9.26 10.35
N PRO A 117 14.39 9.89 11.24
CA PRO A 117 13.28 9.22 11.89
C PRO A 117 12.26 8.74 10.86
N ALA A 118 11.60 7.61 11.15
CA ALA A 118 10.51 7.09 10.34
C ALA A 118 9.38 8.13 10.23
N ARG A 119 8.89 8.37 9.01
CA ARG A 119 7.89 9.40 8.73
C ARG A 119 6.53 9.10 9.39
N LYS A 120 6.14 7.83 9.43
CA LYS A 120 4.92 7.32 10.07
C LYS A 120 3.64 8.08 9.66
N GLY A 121 3.54 8.45 8.37
CA GLY A 121 2.40 9.25 7.86
C GLY A 121 1.04 8.59 8.04
N PHE A 122 1.01 7.26 8.08
CA PHE A 122 -0.21 6.47 8.30
C PHE A 122 -0.87 6.65 9.67
N ILE A 123 -0.16 7.16 10.69
CA ILE A 123 -0.76 7.37 12.02
C ILE A 123 -1.83 8.48 11.98
N SER A 124 -1.49 9.59 11.31
CA SER A 124 -2.37 10.76 11.22
C SER A 124 -3.42 10.62 10.13
N TRP A 125 -3.32 9.60 9.28
CA TRP A 125 -4.28 9.34 8.23
C TRP A 125 -5.65 8.96 8.80
N ARG A 126 -6.71 9.53 8.21
CA ARG A 126 -8.12 9.25 8.51
C ARG A 126 -8.89 9.13 7.21
N GLU A 127 -9.82 8.20 7.16
CA GLU A 127 -10.68 8.04 6.00
C GLU A 127 -11.65 9.22 5.92
N LYS A 128 -11.59 9.96 4.81
CA LYS A 128 -12.61 10.97 4.52
C LYS A 128 -13.89 10.23 4.13
N LYS A 129 -14.79 10.07 5.11
CA LYS A 129 -16.15 9.62 4.82
C LYS A 129 -16.80 10.66 3.92
N SER A 130 -16.99 10.30 2.65
CA SER A 130 -17.90 11.08 1.80
C SER A 130 -19.28 10.98 2.45
N PRO A 131 -20.02 12.10 2.61
CA PRO A 131 -21.39 12.02 3.09
C PRO A 131 -22.12 11.03 2.18
N ALA A 132 -22.71 9.99 2.78
CA ALA A 132 -23.48 9.01 2.04
C ALA A 132 -24.50 9.78 1.22
N GLN A 133 -24.44 9.66 -0.11
CA GLN A 133 -25.46 10.28 -0.94
C GLN A 133 -26.78 9.60 -0.57
N PRO A 134 -27.79 10.35 -0.08
CA PRO A 134 -29.07 9.75 0.23
C PRO A 134 -29.59 9.09 -1.05
N TRP A 135 -29.84 7.79 -0.95
CA TRP A 135 -30.45 7.00 -2.00
C TRP A 135 -31.72 7.70 -2.46
N CYS A 136 -31.67 8.37 -3.62
CA CYS A 136 -32.83 9.07 -4.15
C CYS A 136 -33.94 8.07 -4.42
N ARG A 137 -35.07 8.27 -3.73
CA ARG A 137 -36.36 7.63 -3.94
C ARG A 137 -36.83 7.87 -5.38
N GLY A 138 -36.68 6.87 -6.25
CA GLY A 138 -37.38 6.81 -7.52
C GLY A 138 -38.82 6.36 -7.31
N GLY A 139 -39.67 7.23 -6.76
CA GLY A 139 -41.12 7.05 -6.73
C GLY A 139 -41.75 7.96 -7.78
N THR A 140 -42.06 7.41 -8.95
CA THR A 140 -42.81 8.12 -9.99
C THR A 140 -44.21 8.43 -9.47
N ALA A 141 -44.53 9.70 -9.25
CA ALA A 141 -45.90 10.13 -8.99
C ALA A 141 -46.68 10.01 -10.31
N ILE A 142 -47.57 9.03 -10.39
CA ILE A 142 -48.61 8.97 -11.42
C ILE A 142 -49.62 10.07 -11.05
N VAL A 143 -49.64 11.15 -11.83
CA VAL A 143 -50.71 12.16 -11.75
C VAL A 143 -51.97 11.58 -12.40
N PRO A 144 -53.15 11.64 -11.75
CA PRO A 144 -54.38 11.22 -12.39
C PRO A 144 -54.75 12.21 -13.50
N VAL A 145 -55.07 11.69 -14.68
CA VAL A 145 -55.67 12.45 -15.78
C VAL A 145 -57.13 12.66 -15.38
N ASP A 146 -57.47 13.87 -14.97
CA ASP A 146 -58.84 14.26 -14.70
C ASP A 146 -59.64 14.28 -16.01
N ALA A 147 -60.83 13.70 -15.95
CA ALA A 147 -61.77 13.57 -17.05
C ALA A 147 -62.44 14.92 -17.37
N GLU A 148 -62.27 15.42 -18.59
CA GLU A 148 -63.11 16.49 -19.14
C GLU A 148 -64.50 15.93 -19.46
N THR A 149 -65.46 16.19 -18.57
CA THR A 149 -66.88 16.36 -18.94
C THR A 149 -67.07 17.80 -19.40
N ASN A 150 -67.33 18.00 -20.69
CA ASN A 150 -67.94 19.24 -21.20
C ASN A 150 -69.34 18.91 -21.71
N GLU A 151 -70.30 19.58 -21.07
CA GLU A 151 -71.67 19.82 -21.51
C GLU A 151 -71.70 20.99 -22.50
#